data_AF-A0AAV6TLZ5-F1
#
_entry.id   AF-A0AAV6TLZ5-F1
#
_cell.length_a   1.000
_cell.length_b   1.000
_cell.length_c   1.000
_cell.angle_alpha   90.00
_cell.angle_beta   90.00
_cell.angle_gamma   90.00
#
_symmetry.space_group_name_H-M   'P 1'
#
loop_
_entity.id
_entity.type
_entity.pdbx_description
1 polymer ?
#
loop_
_entity_poly.entity_id
_entity_poly.type
_entity_poly.pdbx_seq_one_letter_code
_entity_poly.pdbx_strand_id
1 'polypeptide(L)' 'MVLQFMDGNEVPVEPKVISAEEEQDGWSAWSGWSPCSRSCSGGVTYQIRKCESKIGCSGEVSRYKICNMQVS' A
#
# COMPACT_ATOMS: atom_id res chain seq x y z
N MET A 1 37.91 -26.81 -20.43
CA MET A 1 38.25 -25.96 -19.27
C MET A 1 37.71 -24.57 -19.54
N VAL A 2 36.48 -24.31 -19.10
CA VAL A 2 36.04 -22.95 -18.77
C VAL A 2 35.37 -23.06 -17.41
N LEU A 3 35.98 -22.39 -16.45
CA LEU A 3 35.61 -22.38 -15.05
C LEU A 3 34.34 -21.55 -14.86
N GLN A 4 33.58 -21.89 -13.82
CA GLN A 4 32.29 -21.34 -13.44
C GLN A 4 32.25 -19.80 -13.41
N PHE A 5 31.12 -19.22 -13.83
CA PHE A 5 30.62 -17.95 -13.29
C PHE A 5 29.23 -18.20 -12.73
N MET A 6 29.16 -18.25 -11.40
CA MET A 6 27.94 -18.25 -10.61
C MET A 6 27.60 -16.79 -10.28
N ASP A 7 26.72 -16.18 -11.07
CA ASP A 7 25.88 -15.05 -10.65
C ASP A 7 24.46 -15.58 -10.88
N GLY A 8 23.59 -15.74 -9.89
CA GLY A 8 23.37 -14.86 -8.76
C GLY A 8 21.88 -14.52 -8.78
N ASN A 9 21.06 -15.39 -8.18
CA ASN A 9 19.68 -15.08 -7.75
C ASN A 9 18.75 -14.47 -8.82
N GLU A 10 18.35 -15.26 -9.81
CA GLU A 10 17.13 -14.98 -10.56
C GLU A 10 15.95 -15.28 -9.63
N VAL A 11 15.49 -14.26 -8.90
CA VAL A 11 14.16 -14.31 -8.27
C VAL A 11 13.19 -14.52 -9.43
N PRO A 12 12.47 -15.66 -9.49
CA PRO A 12 11.43 -15.81 -10.49
C PRO A 12 10.50 -14.63 -10.29
N VAL A 13 10.43 -13.76 -11.30
CA VAL A 13 9.40 -12.73 -11.36
C VAL A 13 8.10 -13.49 -11.49
N GLU A 14 7.55 -13.90 -10.36
CA GLU A 14 6.18 -14.34 -10.27
C GLU A 14 5.40 -13.25 -11.00
N PRO A 15 4.62 -13.57 -12.05
CA PRO A 15 3.70 -12.59 -12.55
C PRO A 15 2.84 -12.28 -11.34
N LYS A 16 3.04 -11.10 -10.73
CA LYS A 16 2.15 -10.61 -9.68
C LYS A 16 0.81 -10.61 -10.37
N VAL A 17 0.03 -11.65 -10.10
CA VAL A 17 -1.32 -11.79 -10.60
C VAL A 17 -1.99 -10.63 -9.92
N ILE A 18 -2.17 -9.57 -10.69
CA ILE A 18 -2.82 -8.35 -10.26
C ILE A 18 -4.25 -8.79 -9.94
N SER A 19 -4.46 -9.19 -8.69
CA SER A 19 -5.78 -9.44 -8.13
C SER A 19 -6.59 -8.17 -8.35
N ALA A 20 -7.90 -8.33 -8.58
CA ALA A 20 -8.85 -7.29 -8.96
C ALA A 20 -9.09 -6.20 -7.88
N GLU A 21 -8.02 -5.70 -7.27
CA GLU A 21 -7.90 -4.62 -6.30
C GLU A 21 -7.03 -3.46 -6.84
N GLU A 22 -6.39 -3.61 -8.01
CA GLU A 22 -5.68 -2.54 -8.77
C GLU A 22 -6.62 -1.76 -9.71
N GLU A 23 -7.88 -1.54 -9.34
CA GLU A 23 -8.89 -1.01 -10.28
C GLU A 23 -9.04 0.53 -10.28
N GLN A 24 -7.95 1.30 -10.33
CA GLN A 24 -8.06 2.58 -11.04
C GLN A 24 -6.71 3.15 -11.45
N ASP A 25 -6.47 3.04 -12.75
CA ASP A 25 -5.36 3.53 -13.57
C ASP A 25 -5.04 5.03 -13.37
N GLY A 26 -4.49 5.37 -12.20
CA GLY A 26 -4.21 6.75 -11.85
C GLY A 26 -3.99 7.03 -10.38
N TRP A 27 -4.36 6.14 -9.47
CA TRP A 27 -4.02 6.31 -8.07
C TRP A 27 -2.64 5.70 -7.76
N SER A 28 -1.81 6.44 -7.03
CA SER A 28 -0.63 5.87 -6.38
C SER A 28 -1.05 4.77 -5.40
N ALA A 29 -0.09 3.94 -5.02
CA ALA A 29 -0.25 3.10 -3.83
C ALA A 29 -0.66 3.97 -2.63
N TRP A 30 -1.50 3.40 -1.76
CA TRP A 30 -1.85 4.02 -0.50
C TRP A 30 -0.61 4.20 0.39
N SER A 31 -0.56 5.31 1.13
CA SER A 31 0.41 5.49 2.20
C SER A 31 0.22 4.45 3.29
N GLY A 32 1.24 4.29 4.13
CA GLY A 32 1.04 3.65 5.43
C GLY A 32 -0.04 4.37 6.25
N TRP A 33 -0.67 3.63 7.15
CA TRP A 33 -1.56 4.20 8.15
C TRP A 33 -0.79 5.15 9.07
N SER A 34 -1.39 6.29 9.38
CA SER A 34 -0.89 7.20 10.39
C SER A 34 -0.84 6.52 11.76
N PRO A 35 -0.03 7.02 12.70
CA PRO A 35 -0.20 6.68 14.11
C PRO A 35 -1.66 6.88 14.52
N CYS A 36 -2.15 6.00 15.38
CA CYS A 36 -3.49 6.16 15.94
C CYS A 36 -3.51 7.44 16.77
N SER A 37 -4.56 8.26 16.63
CA SER A 37 -4.69 9.52 17.36
C SER A 37 -4.69 9.33 18.89
N ARG A 38 -5.07 8.15 19.36
CA ARG A 38 -5.08 7.78 20.78
C ARG A 38 -4.46 6.40 20.95
N SER A 39 -3.78 6.20 22.07
CA SER A 39 -3.24 4.88 22.45
C SER A 39 -4.28 3.96 23.08
N CYS A 40 -5.42 4.49 23.53
CA CYS A 40 -6.50 3.73 24.17
C CYS A 40 -7.88 4.38 23.95
N SER A 41 -8.92 3.64 24.31
CA SER A 41 -10.32 4.07 24.40
C SER A 41 -10.87 4.64 23.09
N GLY A 42 -10.40 4.09 21.97
CA GLY A 42 -10.78 4.45 20.61
C GLY A 42 -10.09 5.72 20.11
N GLY A 43 -9.23 5.55 19.10
CA GLY A 43 -8.64 6.61 18.29
C GLY A 43 -8.96 6.42 16.81
N VAL A 44 -8.44 7.34 15.99
CA VAL A 44 -8.60 7.32 14.53
C VAL A 44 -7.24 7.27 13.88
N THR A 45 -7.11 6.45 12.84
CA THR A 45 -5.96 6.45 11.94
C THR A 45 -6.45 6.67 10.52
N TYR A 46 -5.61 7.29 9.71
CA TYR A 46 -5.90 7.59 8.32
C TYR A 46 -4.75 7.21 7.42
N GLN A 47 -5.02 7.06 6.13
CA GLN A 47 -4.01 6.97 5.10
C GLN A 47 -4.47 7.73 3.86
N ILE A 48 -3.51 8.10 3.03
CA ILE A 48 -3.71 8.95 1.87
C ILE A 48 -3.11 8.30 0.63
N ARG A 49 -3.60 8.65 -0.54
CA ARG A 49 -2.99 8.30 -1.83
C ARG A 49 -2.96 9.54 -2.72
N LYS A 50 -2.14 9.52 -3.76
CA LYS A 50 -2.00 10.62 -4.71
C LYS A 50 -2.63 10.24 -6.04
N CYS A 51 -3.29 11.20 -6.67
CA CYS A 51 -3.72 11.04 -8.05
C CYS A 51 -2.53 11.35 -8.97
N GLU A 52 -2.05 10.34 -9.66
CA GLU A 52 -0.95 10.39 -10.63
C GLU A 52 -1.45 10.44 -12.08
N SER A 53 -2.75 10.20 -12.31
CA SER A 53 -3.37 10.35 -13.64
C SER A 53 -3.56 11.82 -14.04
N LYS A 54 -3.32 12.10 -15.32
CA LYS A 54 -3.53 13.43 -15.93
C LYS A 54 -5.01 13.73 -16.21
N ILE A 55 -5.83 12.69 -16.33
CA ILE A 55 -7.26 12.81 -16.66
C ILE A 55 -8.09 13.02 -15.39
N GLY A 56 -7.49 12.80 -14.21
CA GLY A 56 -8.14 12.85 -12.91
C GLY A 56 -8.41 11.44 -12.38
N CYS A 57 -8.68 11.36 -11.09
CA CYS A 57 -8.89 10.09 -10.41
C CYS A 57 -10.26 10.09 -9.73
N SER A 58 -11.00 9.00 -9.91
CA SER A 58 -12.29 8.81 -9.27
C SER A 58 -12.13 8.09 -7.92
N GLY A 59 -12.91 8.49 -6.93
CA GLY A 59 -12.87 7.93 -5.58
C GLY A 59 -12.08 8.78 -4.57
N GLU A 60 -11.86 8.21 -3.39
CA GLU A 60 -11.41 8.96 -2.22
C GLU A 60 -9.88 9.14 -2.20
N VAL A 61 -9.42 10.35 -1.83
CA VAL A 61 -7.98 10.66 -1.64
C VAL A 61 -7.46 10.19 -0.28
N SER A 62 -8.36 10.06 0.70
CA SER A 62 -8.06 9.63 2.06
C SER A 62 -9.08 8.58 2.51
N ARG A 63 -8.64 7.68 3.40
CA ARG A 63 -9.54 6.77 4.11
C ARG A 63 -9.21 6.71 5.58
N TYR A 64 -10.22 6.42 6.39
CA TYR A 64 -10.15 6.45 7.85
C TYR A 64 -10.61 5.12 8.44
N LYS A 65 -10.07 4.78 9.61
CA LYS A 65 -10.58 3.70 10.45
C LYS A 65 -10.34 3.98 11.92
N ILE A 66 -11.15 3.34 12.75
CA ILE A 66 -10.99 3.36 14.20
C ILE A 66 -9.86 2.40 14.61
N CYS A 67 -9.08 2.79 15.60
CA CYS A 67 -7.96 2.04 16.15
C CYS A 67 -7.93 2.13 17.68
N ASN A 68 -7.17 1.25 18.32
CA ASN A 68 -6.95 1.24 19.78
C ASN A 68 -8.24 1.30 20.62
N MET A 69 -9.21 0.42 20.31
CA MET A 69 -10.49 0.32 21.02
C MET A 69 -10.39 -0.30 22.41
N GLN A 70 -9.21 -0.75 22.85
CA GLN A 70 -9.01 -1.24 24.20
C GLN A 70 -9.20 -0.12 25.24
N VAL A 71 -9.93 -0.44 26.30
CA VAL A 71 -10.04 0.41 27.48
C VAL A 71 -8.75 0.27 28.28
N SER A 72 -8.14 1.39 28.65
CA SER A 72 -6.92 1.45 29.47
C SER A 72 -7.19 1.16 30.93
#